data_AF-A0AB39U8X0-F1
#
_entry.id   AF-A0AB39U8X0-F1
#
_cell.length_a   1.000
_cell.length_b   1.000
_cell.length_c   1.000
_cell.angle_alpha   90.00
_cell.angle_beta   90.00
_cell.angle_gamma   90.00
#
_symmetry.space_group_name_H-M   'P 1'
#
loop_
_entity.id
_entity.type
_entity.pdbx_description
1 polymer ?
#
loop_
_entity_poly.entity_id
_entity_poly.type
_entity_poly.pdbx_seq_one_letter_code
_entity_poly.pdbx_strand_id
1 'polypeptide(L)' 'MMTTLTMRINDQDAKLIKEYAGFHGMSVSEFARNAMLETIDDADDLVALRKAIAKDDGTRYTLDQAKAELGL' A
#
# COMPACT_ATOMS: atom_id res chain seq x y z
N MET A 1 16.46 1.95 17.22
CA MET A 1 15.73 2.64 18.30
C MET A 1 14.26 2.26 18.18
N MET A 2 13.57 2.09 19.31
CA MET A 2 12.11 1.95 19.33
C MET A 2 11.53 3.35 19.61
N THR A 3 10.67 3.83 18.71
CA THR A 3 10.06 5.18 18.80
C THR A 3 8.59 5.03 19.15
N THR A 4 8.08 5.89 20.04
CA THR A 4 6.68 5.89 20.45
C THR A 4 5.90 6.97 19.69
N LEU A 5 4.72 6.62 19.19
CA LEU A 5 3.74 7.54 18.62
C LEU A 5 2.55 7.65 19.59
N THR A 6 2.18 8.88 19.96
CA THR A 6 0.94 9.14 20.71
C THR A 6 -0.06 9.80 19.78
N MET A 7 -1.23 9.18 19.62
CA MET A 7 -2.32 9.70 18.80
C MET A 7 -3.54 9.97 19.67
N ARG A 8 -4.18 11.13 19.47
CA ARG A 8 -5.47 11.45 20.12
C ARG A 8 -6.60 11.00 19.20
N ILE A 9 -7.49 10.18 19.75
CA ILE A 9 -8.69 9.68 19.08
C ILE A 9 -9.85 9.77 20.07
N ASN A 10 -11.09 9.88 19.56
CA ASN A 10 -12.27 9.80 20.41
C ASN A 10 -12.55 8.34 20.81
N ASP A 11 -13.41 8.14 21.81
CA ASP A 11 -13.69 6.81 22.35
C ASP A 11 -14.40 5.88 21.35
N GLN A 12 -15.21 6.44 20.45
CA GLN A 12 -15.94 5.67 19.45
C GLN A 12 -14.97 5.07 18.41
N ASP A 13 -14.08 5.89 17.87
CA ASP A 13 -13.06 5.46 16.91
C ASP A 13 -12.08 4.49 17.58
N ALA A 14 -11.68 4.77 18.83
CA ALA A 14 -10.81 3.87 19.60
C ALA A 14 -11.41 2.48 19.76
N LYS A 15 -12.72 2.40 19.99
CA LYS A 15 -13.43 1.11 20.10
C LYS A 15 -13.41 0.35 18.77
N LEU A 16 -13.76 1.02 17.67
CA LEU A 16 -13.79 0.41 16.34
C LEU A 16 -12.41 -0.10 15.91
N ILE A 17 -11.36 0.71 16.10
CA ILE A 17 -9.98 0.35 15.77
C ILE A 17 -9.54 -0.88 16.56
N LYS A 18 -9.86 -0.93 17.86
CA LYS A 18 -9.50 -2.08 18.72
C LYS A 18 -10.24 -3.35 18.31
N GLU A 19 -11.54 -3.26 18.03
CA GLU A 19 -12.34 -4.41 17.59
C GLU A 19 -11.84 -4.97 16.26
N TYR A 20 -11.56 -4.10 15.29
CA TYR A 20 -11.01 -4.49 13.99
C TYR A 20 -9.63 -5.15 14.13
N ALA A 21 -8.71 -4.50 14.84
CA ALA A 21 -7.36 -5.04 15.06
C ALA A 21 -7.43 -6.40 15.76
N GLY A 22 -8.24 -6.53 16.81
CA GLY A 22 -8.45 -7.78 17.53
C GLY A 22 -9.05 -8.88 16.65
N PHE A 23 -10.03 -8.57 15.81
CA PHE A 23 -10.63 -9.51 14.87
C PHE A 23 -9.60 -10.08 13.87
N HIS A 24 -8.64 -9.26 13.44
CA HIS A 24 -7.55 -9.67 12.55
C HIS A 24 -6.30 -10.19 13.29
N GLY A 25 -6.35 -10.37 14.61
CA GLY A 25 -5.23 -10.89 15.40
C GLY A 25 -4.02 -9.97 15.46
N MET A 26 -4.20 -8.68 15.20
CA MET A 26 -3.15 -7.66 15.21
C MET A 26 -3.28 -6.70 16.38
N SER A 27 -2.18 -6.07 16.78
CA SER A 27 -2.23 -4.97 17.75
C SER A 27 -2.69 -3.67 17.10
N VAL A 28 -3.22 -2.73 17.89
CA VAL A 28 -3.56 -1.38 17.38
C VAL A 28 -2.33 -0.67 16.80
N SER A 29 -1.16 -0.84 17.42
CA SER A 29 0.09 -0.24 16.93
C SER A 29 0.55 -0.84 15.61
N GLU A 30 0.38 -2.16 15.42
CA GLU A 30 0.68 -2.85 14.17
C GLU A 30 -0.27 -2.39 13.07
N PHE A 31 -1.58 -2.36 13.35
CA PHE A 31 -2.58 -1.85 12.42
C PHE A 31 -2.27 -0.42 11.98
N ALA A 32 -2.03 0.49 12.93
CA ALA A 32 -1.70 1.88 12.63
C ALA A 32 -0.40 2.01 11.82
N ARG A 33 0.64 1.25 12.18
CA ARG A 33 1.90 1.23 11.44
C ARG A 33 1.70 0.79 9.99
N ASN A 34 0.98 -0.31 9.79
CA ASN A 34 0.76 -0.85 8.45
C ASN A 34 -0.10 0.10 7.61
N ALA A 35 -1.18 0.66 8.17
CA ALA A 35 -2.01 1.63 7.46
C ALA A 35 -1.23 2.90 7.04
N MET A 36 -0.34 3.40 7.90
CA MET A 36 0.51 4.55 7.56
C MET A 36 1.51 4.22 6.44
N LEU A 37 2.12 3.02 6.47
CA LEU A 37 3.05 2.61 5.42
C LEU A 37 2.34 2.36 4.10
N GLU A 38 1.21 1.67 4.11
CA GLU A 38 0.39 1.45 2.90
C GLU A 38 0.01 2.78 2.25
N THR A 39 -0.37 3.78 3.05
CA THR A 39 -0.72 5.11 2.54
C THR A 39 0.47 5.80 1.85
N ILE A 40 1.70 5.57 2.33
CA ILE A 40 2.92 6.11 1.73
C ILE A 40 3.22 5.35 0.43
N ASP A 41 3.16 4.01 0.48
CA ASP A 41 3.43 3.14 -0.67
C ASP A 41 2.43 3.41 -1.81
N ASP A 42 1.13 3.58 -1.51
CA ASP A 42 0.10 3.98 -2.48
C ASP A 42 0.44 5.30 -3.20
N ALA A 43 1.00 6.26 -2.47
CA ALA A 43 1.41 7.54 -3.03
C ALA A 43 2.61 7.38 -3.99
N ASP A 44 3.58 6.55 -3.61
CA ASP A 44 4.75 6.26 -4.43
C ASP A 44 4.38 5.45 -5.67
N ASP A 45 3.51 4.45 -5.54
CA ASP A 45 2.97 3.65 -6.65
C ASP A 45 2.19 4.53 -7.63
N LEU A 46 1.39 5.47 -7.13
CA LEU A 46 0.68 6.43 -7.99
C LEU A 46 1.66 7.31 -8.79
N VAL A 47 2.77 7.71 -8.19
CA VAL A 47 3.83 8.46 -8.89
C VAL A 47 4.52 7.58 -9.93
N ALA A 48 4.82 6.33 -9.60
CA ALA A 48 5.44 5.37 -10.53
C ALA A 48 4.52 5.10 -11.73
N LEU A 49 3.23 4.86 -11.49
CA LEU A 49 2.21 4.68 -12.51
C LEU A 49 2.12 5.89 -13.44
N ARG A 50 2.03 7.11 -12.88
CA ARG A 50 1.99 8.35 -13.67
C ARG A 50 3.22 8.50 -14.56
N LYS A 51 4.40 8.17 -14.05
CA LYS A 51 5.65 8.19 -14.84
C LYS A 51 5.63 7.14 -15.94
N ALA A 52 5.11 5.94 -15.68
CA ALA A 52 4.99 4.88 -16.67
C ALA A 52 4.04 5.29 -17.80
N ILE A 53 2.86 5.82 -17.46
CA ILE A 53 1.89 6.33 -18.43
C ILE A 53 2.49 7.47 -19.27
N ALA A 54 3.23 8.39 -18.66
CA ALA A 54 3.86 9.48 -19.39
C ALA A 54 4.97 9.03 -20.36
N LYS A 55 5.55 7.84 -20.15
CA LYS A 55 6.57 7.23 -21.01
C LYS A 55 6.00 6.21 -22.00
N ASP A 56 4.75 5.81 -21.85
CA ASP A 56 4.08 4.88 -22.74
C ASP A 56 3.90 5.53 -24.12
N ASP A 57 4.56 4.97 -25.12
CA ASP A 57 4.48 5.44 -26.51
C ASP A 57 3.27 4.87 -27.27
N GLY A 58 2.45 4.06 -26.59
CA GLY A 58 1.26 3.44 -27.16
C GLY A 58 1.53 2.13 -27.89
N THR A 59 2.78 1.68 -27.99
CA THR A 59 3.12 0.40 -28.62
C THR A 59 2.56 -0.77 -27.81
N ARG A 60 1.99 -1.76 -28.49
CA ARG A 60 1.39 -2.95 -27.86
C ARG A 60 1.95 -4.20 -28.53
N TYR A 61 2.24 -5.21 -27.72
CA TYR A 61 2.77 -6.49 -28.17
C TYR A 61 1.77 -7.60 -27.86
N THR A 62 1.73 -8.63 -28.71
CA THR A 62 1.00 -9.85 -28.40
C THR A 62 1.72 -10.63 -27.31
N LEU A 63 1.00 -11.54 -26.65
CA LEU A 63 1.59 -12.42 -25.65
C LEU A 63 2.75 -13.24 -26.23
N ASP A 64 2.63 -13.72 -27.47
CA ASP A 64 3.67 -14.51 -28.13
C ASP A 64 4.93 -13.68 -28.40
N GLN A 65 4.78 -12.42 -28.81
CA GLN A 65 5.92 -11.50 -29.00
C GLN A 65 6.63 -11.23 -27.68
N ALA A 66 5.88 -10.95 -26.61
CA ALA A 66 6.44 -10.70 -25.29
C ALA A 66 7.17 -11.94 -24.73
N LYS A 67 6.60 -13.13 -24.91
CA LYS A 67 7.25 -14.39 -24.50
C LYS A 67 8.55 -14.65 -25.27
N ALA A 68 8.53 -14.43 -26.59
CA ALA A 68 9.72 -14.58 -27.41
C ALA A 68 10.85 -13.63 -26.98
N GLU A 69 10.54 -12.39 -26.63
CA GLU A 69 11.50 -11.41 -26.13
C GLU A 69 12.06 -11.77 -24.74
N LEU A 70 11.22 -12.32 -23.86
CA LEU A 70 11.60 -12.72 -22.50
C LEU A 70 12.21 -14.13 -22.40
N GLY A 71 12.25 -14.89 -23.50
CA GLY A 71 12.78 -16.26 -23.53
C GLY A 71 11.90 -17.28 -22.79
N LEU A 72 10.58 -17.06 -22.77
CA LEU A 72 9.57 -17.87 -22.08
C LEU A 72 8.73 -18.73 -23.03
#